data_AF-A0A9W4A4N8-F1
#
_entry.id   AF-A0A9W4A4N8-F1
#
_cell.length_a   1.000
_cell.length_b   1.000
_cell.length_c   1.000
_cell.angle_alpha   90.00
_cell.angle_beta   90.00
_cell.angle_gamma   90.00
#
_symmetry.space_group_name_H-M   'P 1'
#
loop_
_entity.id
_entity.type
_entity.pdbx_description
1 polymer ?
#
loop_
_entity_poly.entity_id
_entity_poly.type
_entity_poly.pdbx_seq_one_letter_code
_entity_poly.pdbx_strand_id
1 'polypeptide(L)'
;MDSLTIQGNIYDLQFIEILMKDGTDDERALDIFKQFQRDIYTTYKQIRHIHKPKACEKLSLEKVKANLRDHWLEIYLNMTRQEAETVIEYAEAFFGLAIK
;
A
#
# COMPACT_ATOMS: atom_id res chain seq x y z
N MET A 1 9.89 -9.08 -3.54
CA MET A 1 9.83 -8.86 -2.08
C MET A 1 8.89 -9.92 -1.54
N ASP A 2 9.30 -10.66 -0.52
CA ASP A 2 8.55 -11.85 -0.11
C ASP A 2 7.46 -11.53 0.92
N SER A 3 7.67 -10.47 1.73
CA SER A 3 6.69 -10.01 2.70
C SER A 3 6.62 -8.50 2.80
N LEU A 4 5.48 -7.99 3.28
CA LEU A 4 5.23 -6.57 3.51
C LEU A 4 4.73 -6.37 4.95
N THR A 5 5.39 -5.48 5.70
CA THR A 5 4.96 -5.11 7.06
C THR A 5 4.24 -3.77 7.03
N ILE A 6 2.94 -3.76 7.33
CA ILE A 6 2.11 -2.55 7.35
C ILE A 6 1.09 -2.61 8.49
N GLN A 7 0.78 -1.48 9.11
CA GLN A 7 -0.17 -1.39 10.23
C GLN A 7 0.09 -2.38 11.39
N GLY A 8 1.34 -2.83 11.57
CA GLY A 8 1.72 -3.83 12.58
C GLY A 8 1.51 -5.28 12.16
N ASN A 9 1.02 -5.54 10.94
CA ASN A 9 0.82 -6.87 10.38
C ASN A 9 1.92 -7.20 9.36
N ILE A 10 2.29 -8.48 9.28
CA ILE A 10 3.23 -9.01 8.29
C ILE A 10 2.44 -9.86 7.30
N TYR A 11 2.55 -9.55 6.01
CA TYR A 11 1.84 -10.25 4.94
C TYR A 11 2.82 -10.96 4.03
N ASP A 12 2.53 -12.24 3.73
CA ASP A 12 3.19 -12.99 2.67
C ASP A 12 2.59 -12.56 1.32
N LEU A 13 3.42 -11.94 0.48
CA LEU A 13 2.95 -11.40 -0.80
C LEU A 13 2.66 -12.50 -1.83
N GLN A 14 3.33 -13.64 -1.77
CA GLN A 14 3.03 -14.77 -2.64
C GLN A 14 1.64 -15.34 -2.31
N PHE A 15 1.32 -15.43 -1.02
CA PHE A 15 0.00 -15.85 -0.59
C PHE A 15 -1.10 -14.89 -1.07
N ILE A 16 -0.90 -13.58 -0.91
CA ILE A 16 -1.84 -12.57 -1.42
C ILE A 16 -2.02 -12.67 -2.94
N GLU A 17 -0.93 -12.86 -3.69
CA GLU A 17 -1.01 -13.01 -5.15
C GLU A 17 -1.83 -14.24 -5.57
N ILE A 18 -1.68 -15.36 -4.87
CA ILE A 18 -2.48 -16.57 -5.11
C ILE A 18 -3.96 -16.27 -4.86
N LEU A 19 -4.28 -15.60 -3.74
CA LEU A 19 -5.65 -15.22 -3.42
C LEU A 19 -6.26 -14.27 -4.46
N MET A 20 -5.46 -13.38 -5.05
CA MET A 20 -5.93 -12.49 -6.12
C MET A 20 -6.20 -13.23 -7.44
N LYS A 21 -5.39 -14.23 -7.79
CA LYS A 21 -5.46 -14.95 -9.07
C LYS A 21 -6.52 -16.05 -9.05
N ASP A 22 -6.47 -16.88 -8.02
CA ASP A 22 -7.20 -18.15 -7.97
C ASP A 22 -8.43 -18.07 -7.06
N GLY A 23 -8.51 -17.04 -6.20
CA GLY A 23 -9.54 -16.95 -5.18
C GLY A 23 -9.37 -18.00 -4.07
N THR A 24 -10.28 -18.00 -3.11
CA THR A 24 -10.33 -19.02 -2.04
C THR A 24 -11.72 -19.08 -1.43
N ASP A 25 -12.13 -20.27 -1.03
CA ASP A 25 -13.34 -20.50 -0.21
C ASP A 25 -13.01 -20.59 1.29
N ASP A 26 -11.74 -20.55 1.69
CA ASP A 26 -11.36 -20.53 3.10
C ASP A 26 -11.68 -19.15 3.70
N GLU A 27 -12.61 -19.14 4.66
CA GLU A 27 -13.10 -17.92 5.32
C GLU A 27 -11.99 -17.14 6.01
N ARG A 28 -11.00 -17.81 6.62
CA ARG A 28 -9.86 -17.14 7.27
C ARG A 28 -8.95 -16.49 6.25
N ALA A 29 -8.73 -17.14 5.11
CA ALA A 29 -7.95 -16.57 4.02
C ALA A 29 -8.64 -15.33 3.41
N LEU A 30 -9.98 -15.37 3.29
CA LEU A 30 -10.77 -14.19 2.88
C LEU A 30 -10.67 -13.05 3.89
N ASP A 31 -10.70 -13.34 5.18
CA ASP A 31 -10.56 -12.32 6.23
C ASP A 31 -9.16 -11.70 6.25
N ILE A 32 -8.11 -12.50 6.05
CA ILE A 32 -6.74 -12.01 5.87
C ILE A 32 -6.66 -11.09 4.66
N PHE A 33 -7.25 -11.49 3.53
CA PHE A 33 -7.24 -10.70 2.30
C PHE A 33 -8.00 -9.36 2.47
N LYS A 34 -9.17 -9.36 3.10
CA LYS A 34 -9.91 -8.13 3.42
C LYS A 34 -9.14 -7.23 4.36
N GLN A 35 -8.48 -7.79 5.37
CA GLN A 35 -7.64 -7.04 6.29
C GLN A 35 -6.46 -6.41 5.53
N PHE A 36 -5.80 -7.18 4.67
CA PHE A 36 -4.74 -6.69 3.81
C PHE A 36 -5.19 -5.50 2.94
N GLN A 37 -6.34 -5.60 2.28
CA GLN A 37 -6.90 -4.49 1.49
C GLN A 37 -7.14 -3.22 2.32
N ARG A 38 -7.66 -3.35 3.55
CA ARG A 38 -7.88 -2.22 4.47
C ARG A 38 -6.57 -1.58 4.90
N ASP A 39 -5.55 -2.40 5.18
CA ASP A 39 -4.25 -1.94 5.64
C ASP A 39 -3.47 -1.29 4.50
N ILE A 40 -3.58 -1.81 3.27
CA ILE A 40 -3.09 -1.16 2.06
C ILE A 40 -3.72 0.22 1.90
N TYR A 41 -5.05 0.32 1.96
CA TYR A 41 -5.72 1.62 1.80
C TYR A 41 -5.34 2.62 2.89
N THR A 42 -5.19 2.17 4.13
CA THR A 42 -4.80 3.03 5.25
C THR A 42 -3.38 3.53 5.10
N THR A 43 -2.43 2.62 4.83
CA THR A 43 -1.02 2.95 4.63
C THR A 43 -0.84 3.85 3.41
N TYR A 44 -1.55 3.59 2.32
CA TYR A 44 -1.57 4.44 1.13
C TYR A 44 -1.99 5.89 1.46
N LYS A 45 -3.07 6.07 2.25
CA LYS A 45 -3.50 7.41 2.70
C LYS A 45 -2.43 8.10 3.56
N GLN A 46 -1.74 7.36 4.41
CA GLN A 46 -0.66 7.90 5.26
C GLN A 46 0.55 8.33 4.41
N ILE A 47 0.98 7.50 3.44
CA ILE A 47 2.03 7.84 2.46
C ILE A 47 1.64 9.13 1.74
N ARG A 48 0.41 9.23 1.25
CA ARG A 48 -0.10 10.44 0.57
C ARG A 48 -0.11 11.67 1.49
N HIS A 49 -0.48 11.49 2.77
CA HIS A 49 -0.56 12.58 3.74
C HIS A 49 0.81 13.15 4.11
N ILE A 50 1.79 12.28 4.38
CA ILE A 50 3.18 12.68 4.69
C ILE A 50 3.79 13.46 3.54
N HIS A 51 3.47 13.05 2.32
CA HIS A 51 3.98 13.70 1.12
C HIS A 51 3.42 15.10 0.89
N LYS A 52 2.14 15.33 1.23
CA LYS A 52 1.44 16.62 1.00
C LYS A 52 0.42 16.95 2.10
N PRO A 53 0.86 17.51 3.24
CA PRO A 53 -0.05 17.91 4.32
C PRO A 53 -1.10 18.96 3.92
N LYS A 54 -0.88 19.73 2.83
CA LYS A 54 -1.75 20.85 2.38
C LYS A 54 -2.16 20.83 0.88
N ALA A 55 -1.79 19.82 0.09
CA ALA A 55 -1.92 19.88 -1.39
C ALA A 55 -2.69 18.70 -2.02
N CYS A 56 -3.50 17.99 -1.23
CA CYS A 56 -4.26 16.81 -1.66
C CYS A 56 -5.43 17.07 -2.63
N GLU A 57 -5.67 18.29 -3.08
CA GLU A 57 -6.68 18.55 -4.11
C GLU A 57 -6.12 18.61 -5.54
N LYS A 58 -4.79 18.70 -5.76
CA LYS A 58 -4.25 19.12 -7.08
C LYS A 58 -3.04 18.38 -7.65
N LEU A 59 -2.54 17.28 -7.07
CA LEU A 59 -1.38 16.57 -7.63
C LEU A 59 -1.67 15.12 -8.04
N SER A 60 -1.14 14.77 -9.22
CA SER A 60 -1.10 13.41 -9.74
C SER A 60 -0.10 12.52 -8.98
N LEU A 61 -0.42 11.24 -8.87
CA LEU A 61 0.39 10.22 -8.21
C LEU A 61 1.78 10.00 -8.85
N GLU A 62 2.01 10.33 -10.13
CA GLU A 62 3.37 10.33 -10.73
C GLU A 62 4.28 11.32 -10.00
N LYS A 63 3.75 12.50 -9.67
CA LYS A 63 4.45 13.50 -8.87
C LYS A 63 4.57 13.11 -7.40
N VAL A 64 3.69 12.22 -6.91
CA VAL A 64 3.83 11.60 -5.59
C VAL A 64 5.01 10.62 -5.59
N LYS A 65 5.09 9.72 -6.58
CA LYS A 65 6.22 8.78 -6.75
C LYS A 65 7.57 9.52 -6.89
N ALA A 66 7.62 10.62 -7.65
CA ALA A 66 8.85 11.38 -7.89
C ALA A 66 9.40 12.16 -6.68
N ASN A 67 8.60 12.44 -5.66
CA ASN A 67 9.01 13.21 -4.47
C ASN A 67 9.07 12.35 -3.20
N LEU A 68 9.04 11.02 -3.34
CA LEU A 68 9.34 10.09 -2.24
C LEU A 68 10.72 10.44 -1.68
N ARG A 69 10.76 10.98 -0.46
CA ARG A 69 11.99 11.19 0.29
C ARG A 69 12.09 10.05 1.30
N ASP A 70 13.03 9.14 1.07
CA ASP A 70 13.22 7.92 1.88
C ASP A 70 13.27 8.22 3.38
N HIS A 71 13.91 9.33 3.76
CA HIS A 71 14.00 9.80 5.14
C HIS A 71 12.63 10.07 5.81
N TRP A 72 11.61 10.51 5.06
CA TRP A 72 10.26 10.75 5.60
C TRP A 72 9.47 9.46 5.77
N LEU A 73 9.66 8.49 4.87
CA LEU A 73 9.05 7.17 5.03
C LEU A 73 9.62 6.46 6.25
N GLU A 74 10.93 6.55 6.43
CA GLU A 74 11.61 5.95 7.58
C GLU A 74 11.18 6.60 8.90
N ILE A 75 11.16 7.94 8.98
CA ILE A 75 10.79 8.65 10.22
C ILE A 75 9.31 8.47 10.58
N TYR A 76 8.41 8.61 9.61
CA TYR A 76 6.97 8.73 9.90
C TYR A 76 6.19 7.45 9.72
N LEU A 77 6.68 6.52 8.90
CA LEU A 77 6.01 5.24 8.64
C LEU A 77 6.87 4.03 9.01
N ASN A 78 8.16 4.22 9.33
CA ASN A 78 9.11 3.13 9.52
C ASN A 78 9.09 2.17 8.31
N MET A 79 9.07 2.74 7.11
CA MET A 79 9.00 2.00 5.85
C MET A 79 10.14 2.41 4.91
N THR A 80 10.59 1.43 4.13
CA THR A 80 11.49 1.65 3.01
C THR A 80 10.74 2.17 1.78
N ARG A 81 11.48 2.72 0.82
CA ARG A 81 10.93 3.13 -0.48
C ARG A 81 10.25 1.97 -1.21
N GLN A 82 10.87 0.80 -1.20
CA GLN A 82 10.35 -0.39 -1.87
C GLN A 82 9.01 -0.85 -1.27
N GLU A 83 8.88 -0.81 0.06
CA GLU A 83 7.61 -1.11 0.72
C GLU A 83 6.53 -0.09 0.38
N ALA A 84 6.87 1.20 0.33
CA ALA A 84 5.94 2.24 -0.06
C ALA A 84 5.48 2.12 -1.53
N GLU A 85 6.40 1.80 -2.45
CA GLU A 85 6.08 1.52 -3.85
C GLU A 85 5.15 0.30 -3.98
N THR A 86 5.44 -0.77 -3.23
CA THR A 86 4.58 -1.97 -3.17
C THR A 86 3.17 -1.64 -2.67
N VAL A 87 3.03 -0.84 -1.61
CA VAL A 87 1.72 -0.39 -1.10
C VAL A 87 0.95 0.38 -2.18
N ILE A 88 1.63 1.23 -2.95
CA ILE A 88 1.00 2.00 -4.02
C ILE A 88 0.52 1.07 -5.15
N GLU A 89 1.33 0.10 -5.56
CA GLU A 89 0.96 -0.88 -6.59
C GLU A 89 -0.28 -1.69 -6.20
N TYR A 90 -0.35 -2.19 -4.96
CA TYR A 90 -1.54 -2.87 -4.47
C TYR A 90 -2.76 -1.95 -4.36
N ALA A 91 -2.57 -0.68 -3.95
CA ALA A 91 -3.67 0.28 -3.90
C ALA A 91 -4.23 0.58 -5.31
N GLU A 92 -3.37 0.67 -6.32
CA GLU A 92 -3.77 0.78 -7.73
C GLU A 92 -4.55 -0.47 -8.17
N ALA A 93 -4.04 -1.67 -7.87
CA ALA A 93 -4.66 -2.94 -8.25
C ALA A 93 -6.03 -3.16 -7.60
N PHE A 94 -6.18 -2.85 -6.31
CA PHE A 94 -7.43 -3.11 -5.58
C PHE A 94 -8.52 -2.06 -5.80
N PHE A 95 -8.13 -0.79 -5.93
CA PHE A 95 -9.08 0.31 -5.88
C PHE A 95 -9.19 1.09 -7.19
N GLY A 96 -8.42 0.70 -8.22
CA GLY A 96 -8.41 1.39 -9.51
C GLY A 96 -8.10 2.88 -9.36
N LEU A 97 -7.28 3.23 -8.36
CA LEU A 97 -6.86 4.60 -8.06
C LEU A 97 -5.92 5.07 -9.16
N ALA A 98 -6.52 5.37 -10.33
CA ALA A 98 -5.81 5.90 -11.47
C ALA A 98 -5.10 7.18 -11.03
N ILE A 99 -3.79 7.15 -11.19
CA ILE A 99 -2.92 8.30 -11.18
C ILE A 99 -3.38 9.24 -12.30
N LYS A 100 -4.25 10.21 -12.01
CA LYS A 100 -4.48 11.38 -12.88
C LYS A 100 -3.75 12.59 -12.35
#